data_AF-A0A2H9TCM2-F1
#
_entry.id   AF-A0A2H9TCM2-F1
#
_cell.length_a   1.000
_cell.length_b   1.000
_cell.length_c   1.000
_cell.angle_alpha   90.00
_cell.angle_beta   90.00
_cell.angle_gamma   90.00
#
_symmetry.space_group_name_H-M   'P 1'
#
loop_
_entity.id
_entity.type
_entity.pdbx_description
1 polymer ?
#
loop_
_entity_poly.entity_id
_entity_poly.type
_entity_poly.pdbx_seq_one_letter_code
_entity_poly.pdbx_strand_id
1 'polypeptide(L)'
;MWRCRNQRHWIVGDARTGISLTEIGKSMGSVKIEDKVYDDVKERKTKGHNIKADSKLLNYIREHPLYKRYLKNPKSFTSSESELRNILKSTMETDYKTLSRNLDYLIKIIQDYGKEELIDFSKKLKEQLGDIKEDE
;
A
#
# COMPACT_ATOMS: atom_id res chain seq x y z
N MET A 1 -8.94 -31.30 1.22
CA MET A 1 -8.21 -32.06 0.17
C MET A 1 -8.54 -31.46 -1.19
N TRP A 2 -7.65 -30.63 -1.74
CA TRP A 2 -7.80 -30.15 -3.12
C TRP A 2 -7.64 -31.35 -4.07
N ARG A 3 -8.70 -31.71 -4.80
CA ARG A 3 -8.60 -32.62 -5.94
C ARG A 3 -8.49 -31.75 -7.18
N CYS A 4 -7.27 -31.52 -7.67
CA CYS A 4 -7.10 -30.89 -8.98
C CYS A 4 -7.86 -31.73 -10.01
N ARG A 5 -8.80 -31.09 -10.71
CA ARG A 5 -9.80 -31.72 -11.59
C ARG A 5 -9.17 -32.44 -12.80
N ASN A 6 -7.89 -32.18 -13.07
CA ASN A 6 -7.08 -32.92 -14.04
C ASN A 6 -6.21 -33.94 -13.28
N GLN A 7 -6.49 -35.22 -13.51
CA GLN A 7 -5.95 -36.44 -12.87
C GLN A 7 -4.42 -36.66 -12.99
N ARG A 8 -3.60 -35.60 -13.05
CA ARG A 8 -2.17 -35.75 -13.36
C ARG A 8 -1.29 -35.94 -12.12
N HIS A 9 -1.81 -35.84 -10.89
CA HIS A 9 -1.09 -36.17 -9.64
C HIS A 9 0.32 -35.53 -9.49
N TRP A 10 0.61 -34.43 -10.19
CA TRP A 10 1.94 -33.80 -10.20
C TRP A 10 2.25 -33.01 -8.92
N ILE A 11 1.21 -32.51 -8.25
CA ILE A 11 1.30 -31.66 -7.07
C ILE A 11 0.43 -32.27 -5.98
N VAL A 12 0.96 -32.35 -4.77
CA VAL A 12 0.27 -32.83 -3.56
C VAL A 12 0.48 -31.86 -2.41
N GLY A 13 -0.50 -31.80 -1.50
CA GLY A 13 -0.42 -30.96 -0.32
C GLY A 13 -1.64 -30.08 -0.12
N ASP A 14 -1.65 -29.36 0.99
CA ASP A 14 -2.69 -28.40 1.37
C ASP A 14 -2.04 -27.04 1.63
N ALA A 15 -2.78 -25.96 1.41
CA ALA A 15 -2.28 -24.60 1.61
C ALA A 15 -1.82 -24.34 3.06
N ARG A 16 -2.32 -25.13 4.01
CA ARG A 16 -1.93 -25.07 5.43
C ARG A 16 -0.65 -25.83 5.77
N THR A 17 -0.39 -26.96 5.11
CA THR A 17 0.72 -27.86 5.46
C THR A 17 1.89 -27.78 4.49
N GLY A 18 1.72 -27.06 3.38
CA GLY A 18 2.71 -26.93 2.33
C GLY A 18 2.34 -27.77 1.12
N ILE A 19 2.79 -27.30 -0.04
CA ILE A 19 2.55 -27.91 -1.33
C ILE A 19 3.88 -28.47 -1.84
N SER A 20 3.89 -29.74 -2.23
CA SER A 20 5.07 -30.48 -2.68
C SER A 20 4.82 -31.15 -4.03
N LEU A 21 5.89 -31.30 -4.82
CA LEU A 21 5.85 -32.03 -6.09
C LEU A 21 6.07 -33.53 -5.86
N THR A 22 5.29 -34.35 -6.55
CA THR A 22 5.52 -35.80 -6.63
C THR A 22 6.71 -36.10 -7.54
N GLU A 23 7.27 -37.32 -7.50
CA GLU A 23 8.40 -37.71 -8.36
C GLU A 23 8.10 -37.53 -9.85
N ILE A 24 6.87 -37.81 -10.27
CA ILE A 24 6.37 -37.57 -11.63
C ILE A 24 6.38 -36.06 -11.96
N GLY A 25 5.95 -35.22 -10.99
CA GLY A 25 5.98 -33.77 -11.13
C GLY A 25 7.40 -33.20 -11.21
N LYS A 26 8.36 -33.81 -10.52
CA LYS A 26 9.79 -33.42 -10.57
C LYS A 26 10.39 -33.70 -11.95
N SER A 27 10.17 -34.88 -12.51
CA SER A 27 10.68 -35.26 -13.84
C SER A 27 10.06 -34.44 -14.99
N MET A 28 8.82 -33.96 -14.81
CA MET A 28 8.17 -33.04 -15.76
C MET A 28 8.63 -31.58 -15.57
N GLY A 29 9.01 -31.20 -14.35
CA GLY A 29 9.51 -29.88 -14.01
C GLY A 29 10.89 -29.61 -14.58
N SER A 30 11.81 -30.57 -14.50
CA SER A 30 13.17 -30.41 -15.04
C SER A 30 13.19 -30.11 -16.54
N VAL A 31 12.26 -30.66 -17.32
CA VAL A 31 12.19 -30.44 -18.78
C VAL A 31 11.67 -29.04 -19.16
N LYS A 32 11.05 -28.29 -18.22
CA LYS A 32 10.40 -26.99 -18.53
C LYS A 32 10.87 -25.81 -17.70
N ILE A 33 11.55 -26.04 -16.58
CA ILE A 33 11.95 -24.99 -15.64
C ILE A 33 13.26 -24.33 -16.07
N GLU A 34 14.13 -25.03 -16.79
CA GLU A 34 15.44 -24.50 -17.22
C GLU A 34 15.33 -23.33 -18.21
N ASP A 35 14.22 -23.20 -18.95
CA ASP A 35 14.04 -22.13 -19.96
C ASP A 35 13.33 -20.87 -19.44
N LYS A 36 12.89 -20.80 -18.17
CA LYS A 36 12.13 -19.64 -17.65
C LYS A 36 12.43 -19.29 -16.19
N VAL A 37 13.69 -19.31 -15.78
CA VAL A 37 14.10 -18.56 -14.58
C VAL A 37 14.57 -17.18 -15.04
N TYR A 38 13.60 -16.33 -15.39
CA TYR A 38 13.83 -14.89 -15.37
C TYR A 38 13.98 -14.49 -13.91
N ASP A 39 15.08 -13.82 -13.61
CA ASP A 39 15.19 -12.86 -12.52
C ASP A 39 13.91 -12.01 -12.48
N ASP A 40 13.11 -12.13 -11.42
CA ASP A 40 12.52 -10.94 -10.81
C ASP A 40 11.83 -11.20 -9.47
N VAL A 41 12.26 -10.38 -8.51
CA VAL A 41 11.60 -9.92 -7.27
C VAL A 41 10.93 -10.95 -6.35
N LYS A 42 11.64 -11.32 -5.27
CA LYS A 42 10.96 -11.53 -3.98
C LYS A 42 10.51 -10.17 -3.45
N GLU A 43 9.35 -9.70 -3.87
CA GLU A 43 8.67 -8.67 -3.10
C GLU A 43 8.37 -9.27 -1.73
N ARG A 44 8.95 -8.65 -0.69
CA ARG A 44 8.63 -8.98 0.70
C ARG A 44 7.12 -8.91 0.82
N LYS A 45 6.48 -10.01 1.25
CA LYS A 45 5.06 -9.98 1.65
C LYS A 45 4.92 -8.98 2.78
N THR A 46 4.58 -7.74 2.46
CA THR A 46 4.11 -6.76 3.44
C THR A 46 2.87 -7.37 4.08
N LYS A 47 2.77 -7.25 5.42
CA LYS A 47 1.63 -7.73 6.19
C LYS A 47 0.35 -7.38 5.44
N GLY A 48 -0.47 -8.38 5.13
CA GLY A 48 -1.60 -8.23 4.21
C GLY A 48 -2.48 -7.05 4.56
N HIS A 49 -2.23 -5.92 3.90
CA HIS A 49 -3.08 -4.76 3.94
C HIS A 49 -4.42 -5.15 3.32
N ASN A 50 -5.53 -4.69 3.92
CA ASN A 50 -6.82 -4.92 3.33
C ASN A 50 -6.94 -4.05 2.08
N ILE A 51 -6.63 -4.64 0.91
CA ILE A 51 -6.57 -3.96 -0.39
C ILE A 51 -7.82 -3.09 -0.65
N LYS A 52 -8.99 -3.53 -0.17
CA LYS A 52 -10.25 -2.79 -0.29
C LYS A 52 -10.29 -1.54 0.60
N ALA A 53 -9.75 -1.60 1.81
CA ALA A 53 -9.73 -0.47 2.73
C ALA A 53 -8.75 0.61 2.23
N ASP A 54 -7.57 0.21 1.80
CA ASP A 54 -6.53 1.14 1.36
C ASP A 54 -6.88 1.79 0.02
N SER A 55 -7.46 1.04 -0.93
CA SER A 55 -7.98 1.64 -2.17
C SER A 55 -9.07 2.68 -1.91
N LYS A 56 -9.96 2.46 -0.93
CA LYS A 56 -10.96 3.45 -0.51
C LYS A 56 -10.32 4.69 0.08
N LEU A 57 -9.29 4.53 0.91
CA LEU A 57 -8.55 5.66 1.49
C LEU A 57 -7.87 6.50 0.40
N LEU A 58 -7.19 5.85 -0.56
CA LEU A 58 -6.53 6.53 -1.67
C LEU A 58 -7.53 7.26 -2.59
N ASN A 59 -8.69 6.65 -2.86
CA ASN A 59 -9.75 7.30 -3.62
C ASN A 59 -10.32 8.51 -2.88
N TYR A 60 -10.54 8.38 -1.56
CA TYR A 60 -10.96 9.50 -0.73
C TYR A 60 -9.98 10.68 -0.80
N ILE A 61 -8.67 10.43 -0.69
CA ILE A 61 -7.64 11.47 -0.81
C ILE A 61 -7.71 12.14 -2.19
N ARG A 62 -7.83 11.34 -3.27
CA ARG A 62 -7.91 11.86 -4.64
C ARG A 62 -9.14 12.72 -4.89
N GLU A 63 -10.25 12.37 -4.29
CA GLU A 63 -11.50 13.12 -4.42
C GLU A 63 -11.53 14.36 -3.53
N HIS A 64 -10.68 14.40 -2.49
CA HIS A 64 -10.64 15.47 -1.51
C HIS A 64 -10.33 16.83 -2.15
N PRO A 65 -11.03 17.91 -1.77
CA PRO A 65 -10.80 19.26 -2.30
C PRO A 65 -9.35 19.74 -2.13
N LEU A 66 -8.72 19.35 -1.02
CA LEU A 66 -7.33 19.69 -0.72
C LEU A 66 -6.35 19.14 -1.76
N TYR A 67 -6.51 17.88 -2.15
CA TYR A 67 -5.67 17.27 -3.18
C TYR A 67 -5.93 17.90 -4.55
N LYS A 68 -7.19 18.18 -4.89
CA LYS A 68 -7.55 18.89 -6.13
C LYS A 68 -6.95 20.30 -6.19
N ARG A 69 -6.87 21.01 -5.06
CA ARG A 69 -6.19 22.33 -4.97
C ARG A 69 -4.69 22.18 -5.16
N TYR A 70 -4.07 21.18 -4.53
CA TYR A 70 -2.66 20.87 -4.71
C TYR A 70 -2.33 20.57 -6.19
N LEU A 71 -3.14 19.77 -6.89
CA LEU A 71 -2.93 19.48 -8.32
C LEU A 71 -2.98 20.73 -9.22
N LYS A 72 -3.76 21.74 -8.86
CA LYS A 72 -3.84 22.99 -9.63
C LYS A 72 -2.60 23.86 -9.46
N ASN A 73 -2.07 23.94 -8.24
CA ASN A 73 -0.94 24.80 -7.88
C ASN A 73 -0.04 24.13 -6.83
N PRO A 74 0.79 23.16 -7.22
CA PRO A 74 1.59 22.40 -6.27
C PRO A 74 2.66 23.26 -5.59
N LYS A 75 3.21 24.28 -6.26
CA LYS A 75 4.27 25.14 -5.71
C LYS A 75 3.77 26.05 -4.58
N SER A 76 2.64 26.72 -4.79
CA SER A 76 2.04 27.66 -3.82
C SER A 76 0.97 27.01 -2.94
N PHE A 77 0.93 25.68 -2.86
CA PHE A 77 -0.08 24.97 -2.10
C PHE A 77 0.10 25.21 -0.60
N THR A 78 -0.95 25.76 0.03
CA THR A 78 -1.08 25.90 1.47
C THR A 78 -2.34 25.20 1.98
N SER A 79 -2.24 24.50 3.12
CA SER A 79 -3.37 23.91 3.82
C SER A 79 -3.54 24.53 5.20
N SER A 80 -4.79 24.82 5.58
CA SER A 80 -5.10 25.16 6.98
C SER A 80 -5.08 23.92 7.87
N GLU A 81 -4.91 24.11 9.18
CA GLU A 81 -4.97 23.03 10.16
C GLU A 81 -6.30 22.26 10.10
N SER A 82 -7.42 22.97 9.96
CA SER A 82 -8.75 22.39 9.77
C SER A 82 -8.83 21.48 8.53
N GLU A 83 -8.21 21.89 7.42
CA GLU A 83 -8.16 21.07 6.21
C GLU A 83 -7.28 19.81 6.38
N LEU A 84 -6.16 19.95 7.09
CA LEU A 84 -5.27 18.84 7.45
C LEU A 84 -5.98 17.82 8.36
N ARG A 85 -6.69 18.29 9.38
CA ARG A 85 -7.49 17.45 10.27
C ARG A 85 -8.64 16.78 9.53
N ASN A 86 -9.29 17.49 8.59
CA ASN A 86 -10.36 16.94 7.76
C ASN A 86 -9.86 15.77 6.88
N ILE A 87 -8.75 15.95 6.15
CA ILE A 87 -8.21 14.88 5.29
C ILE A 87 -7.69 13.68 6.10
N LEU A 88 -7.21 13.92 7.32
CA LEU A 88 -6.80 12.87 8.26
C LEU A 88 -7.95 12.31 9.11
N LYS A 89 -9.21 12.74 8.86
CA LYS A 89 -10.41 12.34 9.61
C LYS A 89 -10.23 12.46 11.14
N SER A 90 -9.56 13.54 11.56
CA SER A 90 -9.24 13.84 12.95
C SER A 90 -10.01 15.08 13.41
N THR A 91 -10.27 15.20 14.72
CA THR A 91 -10.93 16.36 15.33
C THR A 91 -9.91 17.41 15.79
N MET A 92 -10.36 18.63 16.13
CA MET A 92 -9.49 19.66 16.72
C MET A 92 -8.90 19.25 18.07
N GLU A 93 -9.60 18.39 18.82
CA GLU A 93 -9.13 17.86 20.11
C GLU A 93 -8.04 16.81 19.98
N THR A 94 -7.80 16.29 18.77
CA THR A 94 -6.79 15.26 18.53
C THR A 94 -5.40 15.86 18.74
N ASP A 95 -4.57 15.22 19.56
CA ASP A 95 -3.22 15.71 19.82
C ASP A 95 -2.33 15.65 18.57
N TYR A 96 -1.38 16.57 18.51
CA TYR A 96 -0.46 16.69 17.38
C TYR A 96 0.35 15.40 17.14
N LYS A 97 0.72 14.65 18.19
CA LYS A 97 1.49 13.39 18.02
C LYS A 97 0.64 12.33 17.33
N THR A 98 -0.65 12.25 17.64
CA THR A 98 -1.60 11.37 16.96
C THR A 98 -1.81 11.79 15.52
N LEU A 99 -1.94 13.09 15.23
CA LEU A 99 -2.00 13.60 13.86
C LEU A 99 -0.77 13.20 13.03
N SER A 100 0.44 13.41 13.58
CA SER A 100 1.68 13.02 12.92
C SER A 100 1.73 11.51 12.65
N ARG A 101 1.27 10.68 13.60
CA ARG A 101 1.20 9.22 13.41
C ARG A 101 0.20 8.83 12.32
N ASN A 102 -0.96 9.47 12.27
CA ASN A 102 -1.97 9.23 11.24
C ASN A 102 -1.43 9.60 9.85
N LEU A 103 -0.69 10.70 9.74
CA LEU A 103 -0.05 11.12 8.51
C LEU A 103 1.07 10.16 8.08
N ASP A 104 1.91 9.71 9.02
CA ASP A 104 2.96 8.72 8.74
C ASP A 104 2.36 7.38 8.27
N TYR A 105 1.24 6.97 8.85
CA TYR A 105 0.50 5.78 8.39
C TYR A 105 -0.03 5.96 6.97
N LEU A 106 -0.60 7.12 6.66
CA LEU A 106 -1.08 7.45 5.32
C LEU A 106 0.06 7.47 4.28
N ILE A 107 1.22 8.03 4.62
CA ILE A 107 2.42 8.03 3.76
C ILE A 107 2.86 6.59 3.46
N LYS A 108 2.89 5.71 4.47
CA LYS A 108 3.25 4.29 4.27
C LYS A 108 2.30 3.60 3.29
N ILE A 109 0.99 3.78 3.46
CA ILE A 109 0.00 3.22 2.52
C ILE A 109 0.26 3.73 1.10
N ILE A 110 0.51 5.03 0.95
CA ILE A 110 0.76 5.61 -0.37
C ILE A 110 2.04 5.04 -1.00
N GLN A 111 3.11 4.89 -0.21
CA GLN A 111 4.38 4.31 -0.65
C GLN A 111 4.21 2.86 -1.08
N ASP A 112 3.49 2.05 -0.30
CA ASP A 112 3.22 0.64 -0.61
C ASP A 112 2.39 0.49 -1.91
N TYR A 113 1.61 1.50 -2.29
CA TYR A 113 0.82 1.52 -3.51
C TYR A 113 1.52 2.15 -4.72
N GLY A 114 2.74 2.69 -4.57
CA GLY A 114 3.58 3.16 -5.67
C GLY A 114 3.08 4.39 -6.44
N LYS A 115 2.27 5.27 -5.82
CA LYS A 115 1.71 6.46 -6.50
C LYS A 115 2.51 7.72 -6.20
N GLU A 116 3.48 8.04 -7.03
CA GLU A 116 4.42 9.16 -6.85
C GLU A 116 3.74 10.52 -6.59
N GLU A 117 2.66 10.84 -7.32
CA GLU A 117 1.90 12.09 -7.13
C GLU A 117 1.35 12.25 -5.70
N LEU A 118 0.86 11.15 -5.12
CA LEU A 118 0.33 11.14 -3.76
C LEU A 118 1.46 11.17 -2.73
N ILE A 119 2.63 10.62 -3.06
CA ILE A 119 3.82 10.70 -2.20
C ILE A 119 4.23 12.17 -2.05
N ASP A 120 4.33 12.92 -3.15
CA ASP A 120 4.71 14.34 -3.09
C ASP A 120 3.71 15.17 -2.28
N PHE A 121 2.42 14.99 -2.54
CA PHE A 121 1.35 15.62 -1.76
C PHE A 121 1.45 15.31 -0.26
N SER A 122 1.65 14.04 0.09
CA SER A 122 1.73 13.60 1.48
C SER A 122 2.98 14.13 2.21
N LYS A 123 4.10 14.31 1.50
CA LYS A 123 5.30 14.97 2.04
C LYS A 123 5.04 16.45 2.32
N LYS A 124 4.35 17.13 1.39
CA LYS A 124 4.01 18.54 1.56
C LYS A 124 3.07 18.78 2.75
N LEU A 125 2.09 17.90 2.96
CA LEU A 125 1.25 17.93 4.16
C LEU A 125 2.05 17.75 5.45
N LYS A 126 3.12 16.96 5.42
CA LYS A 126 3.98 16.71 6.59
C LYS A 126 4.84 17.90 6.97
N GLU A 127 5.34 18.62 5.98
CA GLU A 127 6.05 19.90 6.16
C GLU A 127 5.14 20.91 6.86
N GLN A 128 3.92 21.09 6.34
CA GLN A 128 2.94 22.04 6.88
C GLN A 128 2.42 21.68 8.26
N LEU A 129 2.30 20.38 8.55
CA LEU A 129 1.99 19.93 9.90
C LEU A 129 3.10 20.37 10.85
N GLY A 130 4.37 20.22 10.44
CA GLY A 130 5.56 20.70 11.19
C GLY A 130 5.48 22.17 11.55
N ASP A 131 5.14 23.03 10.59
CA ASP A 131 5.00 24.48 10.78
C ASP A 131 3.92 24.80 11.83
N ILE A 132 2.76 24.12 11.79
CA ILE A 132 1.65 24.34 12.73
C ILE A 132 2.05 24.06 14.18
N LYS A 133 2.97 23.12 14.42
CA LYS A 133 3.47 22.82 15.77
C LYS A 133 4.35 23.95 16.33
N GLU A 134 5.03 24.71 15.48
CA GLU A 134 5.90 25.80 15.94
C GLU A 134 5.12 27.06 16.32
N ASP A 135 3.87 27.18 15.84
CA ASP A 135 2.95 28.28 16.15
C ASP A 135 2.08 28.05 17.43
N GLU A 136 2.11 26.85 18.02
CA GLU A 136 1.39 26.45 19.27
C GLU A 136 2.27 26.51 20.53
#